data_AF-A0A961GES9-F1
#
_entry.id   AF-A0A961GES9-F1
#
_cell.length_a   1.000
_cell.length_b   1.000
_cell.length_c   1.000
_cell.angle_alpha   90.00
_cell.angle_beta   90.00
_cell.angle_gamma   90.00
#
_symmetry.space_group_name_H-M   'P 1'
#
loop_
_entity.id
_entity.type
_entity.pdbx_description
1 polymer ?
#
loop_
_entity_poly.entity_id
_entity_poly.type
_entity_poly.pdbx_seq_one_letter_code
_entity_poly.pdbx_strand_id
1 'polypeptide(L)'
;MSFTDGSEIDTRQPANGSTGPNGNGSGSVDPRRLLGLGLVVLGIVVVVGLAIGSLIGGNSDTDGNTGKNAAKEFPGTDTSDGGRVVTNSDYGADWPLTIKKGTLRCAGGAVTLVTPDATYALNPEAQSKGLGESLAPVWSPNPDIEGARMSTGALIENGLSLC
;
A
#
# COMPACT_ATOMS: atom_id res chain seq x y z
N MET A 1 0.19 31.99 67.11
CA MET A 1 0.42 33.26 66.39
C MET A 1 0.19 33.01 64.91
N SER A 2 -0.86 33.61 64.36
CA SER A 2 -1.20 33.61 62.94
C SER A 2 -0.34 34.64 62.21
N PHE A 3 0.12 34.34 60.99
CA PHE A 3 0.39 35.37 59.99
C PHE A 3 0.00 34.84 58.60
N THR A 4 -0.93 35.58 58.01
CA THR A 4 -1.51 35.49 56.67
C THR A 4 -0.67 36.34 55.73
N ASP A 5 -0.41 35.89 54.51
CA ASP A 5 -0.09 36.72 53.33
C ASP A 5 -0.24 35.82 52.08
N GLY A 6 -1.01 36.10 51.03
CA GLY A 6 -1.64 37.36 50.61
C GLY A 6 -1.04 37.87 49.30
N SER A 7 -1.21 37.19 48.17
CA SER A 7 -1.01 37.81 46.84
C SER A 7 -1.82 37.11 45.74
N GLU A 8 -3.04 37.62 45.56
CA GLU A 8 -3.72 37.72 44.26
C GLU A 8 -2.86 38.52 43.29
N ILE A 9 -2.72 38.08 42.03
CA ILE A 9 -2.68 38.99 40.86
C ILE A 9 -3.42 38.32 39.70
N ASP A 10 -4.63 38.84 39.50
CA ASP A 10 -5.20 39.38 38.26
C ASP A 10 -5.38 38.48 37.02
N THR A 11 -6.67 38.33 36.73
CA THR A 11 -7.30 37.84 35.52
C THR A 11 -7.26 38.92 34.45
N ARG A 12 -6.91 38.59 33.18
CA ARG A 12 -7.30 39.20 31.87
C ARG A 12 -6.11 38.97 30.90
N GLN A 13 -6.23 38.49 29.67
CA GLN A 13 -7.18 38.81 28.61
C GLN A 13 -6.99 37.87 27.40
N PRO A 14 -8.05 37.45 26.68
CA PRO A 14 -7.93 36.78 25.39
C PRO A 14 -7.69 37.81 24.27
N ALA A 15 -6.62 37.63 23.49
CA ALA A 15 -6.40 38.38 22.26
C ALA A 15 -7.12 37.68 21.09
N ASN A 16 -8.31 38.19 20.78
CA ASN A 16 -8.98 37.97 19.50
C ASN A 16 -8.30 38.87 18.45
N GLY A 17 -7.59 38.25 17.50
CA GLY A 17 -7.01 38.90 16.34
C GLY A 17 -7.63 38.33 15.08
N SER A 18 -8.67 38.99 14.58
CA SER A 18 -9.34 38.70 13.32
C SER A 18 -8.64 39.37 12.13
N THR A 19 -8.73 38.72 10.97
CA THR A 19 -8.76 39.28 9.59
C THR A 19 -7.54 39.03 8.71
N GLY A 20 -7.79 38.21 7.68
CA GLY A 20 -7.06 38.19 6.41
C GLY A 20 -7.44 37.00 5.54
N PRO A 21 -8.46 37.10 4.66
CA PRO A 21 -8.59 36.17 3.53
C PRO A 21 -7.66 36.63 2.39
N ASN A 22 -7.47 35.74 1.41
CA ASN A 22 -6.84 35.95 0.09
C ASN A 22 -5.44 35.35 -0.07
N GLY A 23 -5.44 34.09 -0.51
CA GLY A 23 -4.28 33.41 -1.06
C GLY A 23 -4.73 32.26 -1.95
N ASN A 24 -5.53 32.58 -2.97
CA ASN A 24 -6.00 31.66 -3.98
C ASN A 24 -4.81 31.28 -4.89
N GLY A 25 -3.95 30.38 -4.43
CA GLY A 25 -2.84 29.81 -5.20
C GLY A 25 -3.30 28.58 -5.97
N SER A 26 -4.27 28.74 -6.86
CA SER A 26 -4.47 27.78 -7.95
C SER A 26 -3.23 27.84 -8.84
N GLY A 27 -2.27 26.96 -8.58
CA GLY A 27 -1.27 26.56 -9.56
C GLY A 27 -1.99 25.87 -10.72
N SER A 28 -2.58 26.69 -11.59
CA SER A 28 -3.08 26.29 -12.89
C SER A 28 -1.87 25.79 -13.67
N VAL A 29 -1.69 24.48 -13.71
CA VAL A 29 -0.76 23.85 -14.66
C VAL A 29 -1.31 24.13 -16.06
N ASP A 30 -0.76 25.16 -16.72
CA ASP A 30 -1.07 25.49 -18.11
C ASP A 30 -0.78 24.28 -19.03
N PRO A 31 -1.78 23.65 -19.66
CA PRO A 31 -1.58 22.47 -20.50
C PRO A 31 -1.13 22.82 -21.93
N ARG A 32 -0.40 23.93 -22.14
CA ARG A 32 -0.08 24.47 -23.49
C ARG A 32 1.39 24.80 -23.72
N ARG A 33 2.29 23.98 -23.17
CA ARG A 33 3.72 24.03 -23.50
C ARG A 33 4.22 22.62 -23.80
N LEU A 34 4.11 22.23 -25.08
CA LEU A 34 5.10 21.51 -25.88
C LEU A 34 4.39 20.79 -27.03
N LEU A 35 4.22 21.51 -28.14
CA LEU A 35 4.25 20.93 -29.46
C LEU A 35 5.59 20.17 -29.59
N GLY A 36 5.56 18.86 -29.36
CA GLY A 36 6.61 17.94 -29.73
C GLY A 36 6.02 16.92 -30.69
N LEU A 37 6.06 17.24 -31.99
CA LEU A 37 5.80 16.27 -33.06
C LEU A 37 6.77 15.09 -32.92
N GLY A 38 6.23 13.88 -32.81
CA GLY A 38 7.01 12.64 -32.77
C GLY A 38 6.22 11.48 -33.37
N LEU A 39 6.15 11.48 -34.69
CA LEU A 39 5.70 10.46 -35.64
C LEU A 39 5.14 9.13 -35.08
N VAL A 40 3.85 8.93 -35.36
CA VAL A 40 3.16 7.64 -35.43
C VAL A 40 3.85 6.74 -36.46
N VAL A 41 4.39 5.59 -36.04
CA VAL A 41 4.71 4.49 -36.97
C VAL A 41 3.66 3.40 -36.77
N LEU A 42 2.62 3.49 -37.60
CA LEU A 42 1.60 2.47 -37.82
C LEU A 42 2.25 1.28 -38.53
N GLY A 43 2.67 0.27 -37.77
CA GLY A 43 3.07 -1.03 -38.29
C GLY A 43 1.85 -1.94 -38.48
N ILE A 44 0.98 -1.63 -39.44
CA ILE A 44 -0.09 -2.54 -39.87
C ILE A 44 0.57 -3.66 -40.68
N VAL A 45 0.65 -4.88 -40.14
CA VAL A 45 0.87 -6.09 -40.93
C VAL A 45 -0.49 -6.74 -41.16
N VAL A 46 -1.08 -6.50 -42.32
CA VAL A 46 -2.27 -7.22 -42.80
C VAL A 46 -1.87 -7.94 -44.08
N VAL A 47 -1.72 -9.26 -44.05
CA VAL A 47 -2.06 -10.12 -45.19
C VAL A 47 -2.53 -11.52 -44.73
N VAL A 48 -3.86 -11.67 -44.70
CA VAL A 48 -4.68 -12.73 -45.33
C VAL A 48 -4.35 -14.21 -45.05
N GLY A 49 -5.25 -14.84 -44.29
CA GLY A 49 -5.59 -16.26 -44.40
C GLY A 49 -7.11 -16.45 -44.32
N LEU A 50 -7.77 -16.52 -45.47
CA LEU A 50 -9.20 -16.80 -45.61
C LEU A 50 -9.46 -18.30 -45.43
N ALA A 51 -10.25 -18.68 -44.42
CA ALA A 51 -10.98 -19.95 -44.38
C ALA A 51 -12.43 -19.68 -43.97
N ILE A 52 -13.33 -19.72 -44.95
CA ILE A 52 -14.78 -19.68 -44.79
C ILE A 52 -15.28 -21.08 -44.41
N GLY A 53 -16.09 -21.19 -43.35
CA GLY A 53 -16.78 -22.45 -43.02
C GLY A 53 -17.55 -22.48 -41.70
N SER A 54 -18.88 -22.34 -41.81
CA SER A 54 -19.97 -22.82 -40.93
C SER A 54 -20.49 -21.93 -39.79
N LEU A 55 -21.75 -21.48 -39.98
CA LEU A 55 -22.66 -20.87 -39.01
C LEU A 55 -23.55 -21.95 -38.37
N ILE A 56 -23.37 -22.22 -37.07
CA ILE A 56 -24.31 -22.85 -36.13
C ILE A 56 -23.87 -22.29 -34.76
N GLY A 57 -24.60 -21.45 -34.01
CA GLY A 57 -25.95 -21.61 -33.49
C GLY A 57 -25.88 -22.11 -32.03
N GLY A 58 -26.01 -21.21 -31.04
CA GLY A 58 -26.53 -21.55 -29.70
C GLY A 58 -25.65 -21.30 -28.46
N ASN A 59 -26.28 -20.56 -27.52
CA ASN A 59 -26.14 -20.59 -26.05
C ASN A 59 -25.05 -19.74 -25.36
N SER A 60 -25.54 -18.66 -24.74
CA SER A 60 -25.04 -18.13 -23.47
C SER A 60 -24.74 -19.27 -22.50
N ASP A 61 -23.57 -19.23 -21.87
CA ASP A 61 -23.42 -19.34 -20.42
C ASP A 61 -21.94 -19.18 -20.02
N THR A 62 -21.75 -18.34 -18.99
CA THR A 62 -20.67 -18.37 -17.99
C THR A 62 -19.22 -18.12 -18.40
N ASP A 63 -18.66 -17.10 -17.73
CA ASP A 63 -17.26 -16.90 -17.42
C ASP A 63 -16.52 -18.21 -17.19
N GLY A 64 -15.58 -18.49 -18.09
CA GLY A 64 -14.77 -19.69 -18.06
C GLY A 64 -13.43 -19.45 -18.75
N ASN A 65 -12.64 -18.50 -18.26
CA ASN A 65 -11.23 -18.49 -18.65
C ASN A 65 -10.48 -19.57 -17.86
N THR A 66 -10.57 -20.79 -18.39
CA THR A 66 -9.61 -21.86 -18.16
C THR A 66 -8.29 -21.46 -18.83
N GLY A 67 -7.49 -20.66 -18.15
CA GLY A 67 -6.10 -20.40 -18.48
C GLY A 67 -5.20 -21.49 -17.91
N LYS A 68 -4.99 -22.56 -18.67
CA LYS A 68 -3.91 -23.53 -18.45
C LYS A 68 -2.57 -22.91 -18.84
N ASN A 69 -1.97 -22.15 -17.94
CA ASN A 69 -0.53 -21.84 -17.97
C ASN A 69 0.03 -22.13 -16.57
N ALA A 70 0.41 -23.40 -16.35
CA ALA A 70 1.09 -23.81 -15.14
C ALA A 70 2.54 -23.30 -15.15
N ALA A 71 2.76 -22.08 -14.65
CA ALA A 71 3.90 -21.66 -13.81
C ALA A 71 3.98 -20.12 -13.71
N LYS A 72 4.01 -19.63 -12.46
CA LYS A 72 4.33 -18.27 -11.97
C LYS A 72 3.39 -17.13 -12.35
N GLU A 73 2.13 -17.27 -11.94
CA GLU A 73 1.31 -16.10 -11.61
C GLU A 73 0.79 -16.30 -10.19
N PHE A 74 1.21 -15.45 -9.26
CA PHE A 74 0.56 -15.34 -7.96
C PHE A 74 -0.72 -14.53 -8.19
N PRO A 75 -1.93 -15.08 -7.96
CA PRO A 75 -3.16 -14.33 -8.18
C PRO A 75 -3.23 -13.20 -7.14
N GLY A 76 -2.87 -12.01 -7.55
CA GLY A 76 -3.14 -10.77 -6.83
C GLY A 76 -4.31 -10.07 -7.48
N THR A 77 -5.52 -10.37 -7.04
CA THR A 77 -6.82 -9.70 -7.35
C THR A 77 -7.90 -10.52 -6.65
N ASP A 78 -8.92 -10.05 -5.95
CA ASP A 78 -9.44 -8.72 -5.62
C ASP A 78 -10.39 -8.95 -4.43
N THR A 79 -10.21 -8.26 -3.29
CA THR A 79 -11.33 -7.90 -2.41
C THR A 79 -10.90 -6.71 -1.55
N SER A 80 -11.46 -5.54 -1.85
CA SER A 80 -11.18 -4.24 -1.23
C SER A 80 -11.60 -4.10 0.25
N ASP A 81 -11.56 -5.19 1.00
CA ASP A 81 -11.73 -5.20 2.47
C ASP A 81 -10.72 -6.16 3.14
N GLY A 82 -9.82 -6.77 2.34
CA GLY A 82 -9.63 -8.21 2.47
C GLY A 82 -8.20 -8.72 2.49
N GLY A 83 -7.20 -7.88 2.73
CA GLY A 83 -5.79 -8.26 2.94
C GLY A 83 -5.10 -9.08 1.85
N ARG A 84 -3.78 -9.16 1.90
CA ARG A 84 -2.96 -9.78 0.85
C ARG A 84 -2.04 -10.84 1.40
N VAL A 85 -2.12 -12.06 0.87
CA VAL A 85 -1.16 -13.11 1.20
C VAL A 85 0.19 -12.79 0.58
N VAL A 86 1.24 -12.86 1.39
CA VAL A 86 2.63 -12.66 0.97
C VAL A 86 3.48 -13.81 1.48
N THR A 87 4.47 -14.18 0.69
CA THR A 87 5.37 -15.30 0.95
C THR A 87 6.81 -14.90 0.71
N ASN A 88 7.75 -15.65 1.29
CA ASN A 88 9.17 -15.46 1.02
C ASN A 88 9.53 -15.59 -0.47
N SER A 89 8.75 -16.33 -1.24
CA SER A 89 9.00 -16.54 -2.68
C SER A 89 8.66 -15.30 -3.50
N ASP A 90 7.76 -14.44 -3.01
CA ASP A 90 7.40 -13.17 -3.65
C ASP A 90 8.53 -12.13 -3.55
N TYR A 91 9.33 -12.19 -2.47
CA TYR A 91 10.39 -11.22 -2.16
C TYR A 91 11.81 -11.81 -2.33
N GLY A 92 11.94 -13.13 -2.39
CA GLY A 92 13.24 -13.80 -2.53
C GLY A 92 14.21 -13.46 -1.40
N ALA A 93 15.37 -12.92 -1.77
CA ALA A 93 16.41 -12.53 -0.82
C ALA A 93 16.01 -11.33 0.05
N ASP A 94 15.07 -10.50 -0.41
CA ASP A 94 14.59 -9.32 0.32
C ASP A 94 13.55 -9.66 1.39
N TRP A 95 13.16 -10.93 1.52
CA TRP A 95 12.19 -11.36 2.53
C TRP A 95 12.72 -11.13 3.95
N PRO A 96 12.11 -10.25 4.76
CA PRO A 96 12.72 -9.80 5.99
C PRO A 96 12.39 -10.66 7.22
N LEU A 97 11.63 -11.75 7.05
CA LEU A 97 11.10 -12.52 8.17
C LEU A 97 11.60 -13.97 8.18
N THR A 98 11.63 -14.59 9.34
CA THR A 98 11.99 -16.01 9.49
C THR A 98 10.83 -16.94 9.13
N ILE A 99 9.60 -16.44 9.24
CA ILE A 99 8.38 -17.14 8.82
C ILE A 99 8.26 -17.16 7.29
N LYS A 100 7.64 -18.20 6.73
CA LYS A 100 7.59 -18.39 5.27
C LYS A 100 6.51 -17.58 4.56
N LYS A 101 5.41 -17.26 5.25
CA LYS A 101 4.24 -16.58 4.69
C LYS A 101 3.40 -15.91 5.77
N GLY A 102 2.61 -14.94 5.36
CA GLY A 102 1.60 -14.30 6.19
C GLY A 102 0.60 -13.54 5.33
N THR A 103 -0.38 -12.91 5.97
CA THR A 103 -1.39 -12.08 5.31
C THR A 103 -1.27 -10.65 5.77
N LEU A 104 -0.90 -9.75 4.87
CA LEU A 104 -0.89 -8.31 5.10
C LEU A 104 -2.32 -7.80 5.26
N ARG A 105 -2.51 -6.91 6.21
CA ARG A 105 -3.75 -6.17 6.46
C ARG A 105 -3.41 -4.70 6.66
N CYS A 106 -4.31 -3.82 6.24
CA CYS A 106 -4.28 -2.42 6.62
C CYS A 106 -5.56 -2.03 7.35
N ALA A 107 -5.43 -1.24 8.42
CA ALA A 107 -6.54 -0.56 9.07
C ALA A 107 -6.16 0.91 9.36
N GLY A 108 -6.57 1.83 8.49
CA GLY A 108 -6.31 3.27 8.64
C GLY A 108 -4.83 3.60 8.80
N GLY A 109 -3.99 3.11 7.88
CA GLY A 109 -2.54 3.29 7.88
C GLY A 109 -1.75 2.36 8.81
N ALA A 110 -2.43 1.58 9.68
CA ALA A 110 -1.78 0.56 10.47
C ALA A 110 -1.60 -0.72 9.66
N VAL A 111 -0.36 -1.16 9.47
CA VAL A 111 -0.05 -2.37 8.71
C VAL A 111 0.30 -3.51 9.64
N THR A 112 -0.40 -4.63 9.50
CA THR A 112 -0.14 -5.86 10.26
C THR A 112 0.09 -7.05 9.34
N LEU A 113 0.83 -8.04 9.85
CA LEU A 113 1.00 -9.34 9.21
C LEU A 113 0.37 -10.41 10.09
N VAL A 114 -0.69 -11.04 9.58
CA VAL A 114 -1.39 -12.13 10.27
C VAL A 114 -0.80 -13.48 9.83
N THR A 115 -0.42 -14.28 10.81
CA THR A 115 0.03 -15.67 10.62
C THR A 115 -0.88 -16.61 11.41
N PRO A 116 -0.74 -17.94 11.28
CA PRO A 116 -1.47 -18.89 12.13
C PRO A 116 -1.13 -18.76 13.62
N ASP A 117 0.07 -18.27 13.94
CA ASP A 117 0.61 -18.23 15.30
C ASP A 117 0.31 -16.89 16.00
N ALA A 118 0.40 -15.78 15.27
CA ALA A 118 0.28 -14.44 15.84
C ALA A 118 -0.06 -13.38 14.78
N THR A 119 -0.37 -12.18 15.24
CA THR A 119 -0.42 -10.98 14.40
C THR A 119 0.73 -10.06 14.77
N TYR A 120 1.54 -9.65 13.80
CA TYR A 120 2.68 -8.77 14.02
C TYR A 120 2.39 -7.37 13.49
N ALA A 121 2.75 -6.35 14.28
CA ALA A 121 2.70 -4.97 13.84
C ALA A 121 3.94 -4.63 13.01
N LEU A 122 3.75 -4.27 11.73
CA LEU A 122 4.84 -4.00 10.80
C LEU A 122 5.33 -2.55 10.83
N ASN A 123 4.48 -1.61 11.25
CA ASN A 123 4.82 -0.19 11.33
C ASN A 123 4.46 0.41 12.71
N PRO A 124 5.01 1.61 13.04
CA PRO A 124 4.72 2.26 14.32
C PRO A 124 3.23 2.50 14.57
N GLU A 125 2.47 2.83 13.52
CA GLU A 125 1.02 3.07 13.61
C GLU A 125 0.27 1.82 14.13
N ALA A 126 0.61 0.62 13.65
CA ALA A 126 0.04 -0.62 14.15
C ALA A 126 0.47 -0.93 15.59
N GLN A 127 1.71 -0.60 15.97
CA GLN A 127 2.19 -0.76 17.34
C GLN A 127 1.47 0.18 18.31
N SER A 128 1.34 1.46 17.95
CA SER A 128 0.65 2.46 18.76
C SER A 128 -0.82 2.15 18.98
N LYS A 129 -1.47 1.51 18.00
CA LYS A 129 -2.86 1.04 18.11
C LYS A 129 -3.01 -0.33 18.79
N GLY A 130 -1.91 -1.01 19.12
CA GLY A 130 -1.94 -2.34 19.74
C GLY A 130 -2.54 -3.43 18.86
N LEU A 131 -2.43 -3.30 17.53
CA LEU A 131 -3.06 -4.23 16.57
C LEU A 131 -2.23 -5.49 16.30
N GLY A 132 -1.06 -5.62 16.91
CA GLY A 132 -0.20 -6.78 16.80
C GLY A 132 0.98 -6.71 17.74
N GLU A 133 1.66 -7.85 17.87
CA GLU A 133 2.88 -7.99 18.64
C GLU A 133 4.09 -7.38 17.92
N SER A 134 5.19 -7.22 18.66
CA SER A 134 6.45 -6.77 18.08
C SER A 134 6.96 -7.78 17.04
N LEU A 135 7.46 -7.27 15.91
CA LEU A 135 8.08 -8.08 14.86
C LEU A 135 9.43 -8.71 15.28
N ALA A 136 10.07 -8.18 16.33
CA ALA A 136 11.43 -8.54 16.73
C ALA A 136 11.73 -10.05 16.85
N PRO A 137 10.83 -10.91 17.36
CA PRO A 137 11.09 -12.35 17.47
C PRO A 137 11.22 -13.08 16.13
N VAL A 138 10.55 -12.58 15.09
CA VAL A 138 10.50 -13.20 13.75
C VAL A 138 11.24 -12.40 12.69
N TRP A 139 11.92 -11.32 13.09
CA TRP A 139 12.64 -10.44 12.17
C TRP A 139 14.00 -11.05 11.82
N SER A 140 14.27 -11.30 10.54
CA SER A 140 15.56 -11.83 10.10
C SER A 140 16.70 -10.82 10.31
N PRO A 141 17.88 -11.27 10.78
CA PRO A 141 19.09 -10.47 10.75
C PRO A 141 19.50 -10.19 9.30
N ASN A 142 20.14 -9.05 9.06
CA ASN A 142 20.70 -8.71 7.76
C ASN A 142 22.05 -9.44 7.58
N PRO A 143 22.24 -10.24 6.53
CA PRO A 143 23.50 -10.97 6.31
C PRO A 143 24.66 -10.06 5.89
N ASP A 144 24.38 -8.89 5.32
CA ASP A 144 25.39 -7.96 4.80
C ASP A 144 25.87 -6.95 5.86
N ILE A 145 25.08 -6.75 6.91
CA ILE A 145 25.33 -5.75 7.96
C ILE A 145 25.14 -6.38 9.33
N GLU A 146 26.25 -6.62 10.04
CA GLU A 146 26.22 -7.18 11.39
C GLU A 146 25.40 -6.32 12.36
N GLY A 147 24.55 -6.97 13.15
CA GLY A 147 23.67 -6.31 14.11
C GLY A 147 22.44 -5.62 13.50
N ALA A 148 22.35 -5.50 12.18
CA ALA A 148 21.16 -4.95 11.52
C ALA A 148 20.10 -6.03 11.24
N ARG A 149 18.88 -5.56 10.97
CA ARG A 149 17.76 -6.41 10.55
C ARG A 149 17.42 -6.13 9.09
N MET A 150 16.82 -7.10 8.41
CA MET A 150 16.36 -6.95 7.03
C MET A 150 15.32 -5.84 6.90
N SER A 151 15.28 -5.09 5.80
CA SER A 151 14.31 -4.00 5.64
C SER A 151 12.89 -4.53 5.52
N THR A 152 11.95 -4.00 6.31
CA THR A 152 10.52 -4.29 6.20
C THR A 152 9.77 -3.35 5.26
N GLY A 153 10.48 -2.36 4.69
CA GLY A 153 9.88 -1.28 3.89
C GLY A 153 8.97 -1.79 2.78
N ALA A 154 9.43 -2.76 1.98
CA ALA A 154 8.63 -3.33 0.90
C ALA A 154 7.33 -4.00 1.40
N LEU A 155 7.35 -4.69 2.56
CA LEU A 155 6.14 -5.26 3.15
C LEU A 155 5.18 -4.17 3.66
N ILE A 156 5.71 -3.12 4.27
CA ILE A 156 4.92 -2.00 4.77
C ILE A 156 4.26 -1.27 3.60
N GLU A 157 4.99 -0.97 2.54
CA GLU A 157 4.46 -0.33 1.33
C GLU A 157 3.38 -1.17 0.66
N ASN A 158 3.60 -2.49 0.54
CA ASN A 158 2.57 -3.40 0.03
C ASN A 158 1.33 -3.43 0.92
N GLY A 159 1.51 -3.45 2.24
CA GLY A 159 0.40 -3.41 3.19
C GLY A 159 -0.36 -2.09 3.16
N LEU A 160 0.35 -0.97 3.05
CA LEU A 160 -0.25 0.36 2.90
C LEU A 160 -1.07 0.45 1.62
N SER A 161 -0.66 -0.16 0.51
CA SER A 161 -1.43 -0.12 -0.74
C SER A 161 -2.82 -0.79 -0.68
N LEU A 162 -3.14 -1.47 0.43
CA LEU A 162 -4.46 -2.06 0.71
C LEU A 162 -5.45 -1.03 1.29
N CYS A 163 -4.97 0.19 1.54
CA CYS A 163 -5.66 1.37 2.04
C CYS A 163 -4.94 2.61 1.49
#